data_AF-A0A956MK67-F1
#
_entry.id   AF-A0A956MK67-F1
#
_cell.length_a   1.000
_cell.length_b   1.000
_cell.length_c   1.000
_cell.angle_alpha   90.00
_cell.angle_beta   90.00
_cell.angle_gamma   90.00
#
_symmetry.space_group_name_H-M   'P 1'
#
loop_
_entity.id
_entity.type
_entity.pdbx_description
1 polymer ?
#
loop_
_entity_poly.entity_id
_entity_poly.type
_entity_poly.pdbx_seq_one_letter_code
_entity_poly.pdbx_strand_id
1 'polypeptide(L)'
;RVNTLMDLLFQTTIPGLVVRRAETDVCIHFGSGQVRFMKSGCESAAFYLDGARQVDAQVLMNLPDDIVDRIVVYRPVEAGALFGTGGSRGVIMIYTKGGVPRSLRR
;
A
#
# COMPACT_ATOMS: atom_id res chain seq x y z
N ARG A 1 -13.08 -14.55 -9.00
CA ARG A 1 -11.80 -15.09 -8.49
C ARG A 1 -10.94 -13.88 -8.17
N VAL A 2 -10.66 -13.69 -6.89
CA VAL A 2 -9.70 -12.68 -6.41
C VAL A 2 -8.34 -13.35 -6.60
N ASN A 3 -7.45 -12.74 -7.38
CA ASN A 3 -6.17 -13.37 -7.74
C ASN A 3 -4.97 -12.52 -7.32
N THR A 4 -5.20 -11.30 -6.82
CA THR A 4 -4.15 -10.36 -6.48
C THR A 4 -4.48 -9.62 -5.19
N LEU A 5 -3.45 -9.26 -4.42
CA LEU A 5 -3.56 -8.41 -3.23
C LEU A 5 -4.37 -7.12 -3.48
N MET A 6 -4.27 -6.57 -4.69
CA MET A 6 -4.99 -5.37 -5.08
C MET A 6 -6.50 -5.58 -5.00
N ASP A 7 -7.00 -6.71 -5.47
CA ASP A 7 -8.43 -7.01 -5.45
C ASP A 7 -8.95 -7.13 -4.01
N LEU A 8 -8.12 -7.63 -3.09
CA LEU A 8 -8.36 -7.64 -1.64
C LEU A 8 -8.47 -6.22 -1.06
N LEU A 9 -7.54 -5.33 -1.41
CA LEU A 9 -7.55 -3.93 -0.99
C LEU A 9 -8.73 -3.15 -1.58
N PHE A 10 -9.17 -3.48 -2.79
CA PHE A 10 -10.35 -2.87 -3.41
C PHE A 10 -11.67 -3.34 -2.78
N GLN A 11 -11.75 -4.60 -2.33
CA GLN A 11 -12.94 -5.15 -1.69
C GLN A 11 -13.05 -4.73 -0.22
N THR A 12 -11.94 -4.43 0.43
CA THR A 12 -11.91 -4.03 1.83
C THR A 12 -12.11 -2.52 1.94
N THR A 13 -13.31 -2.09 2.33
CA THR A 13 -13.60 -0.67 2.52
C THR A 13 -12.87 -0.13 3.75
N ILE A 14 -11.69 0.47 3.54
CA ILE A 14 -10.94 1.18 4.58
C ILE A 14 -11.32 2.67 4.50
N PRO A 15 -11.93 3.27 5.55
CA PRO A 15 -12.35 4.66 5.52
C PRO A 15 -11.19 5.62 5.19
N GLY A 16 -11.38 6.43 4.15
CA GLY A 16 -10.40 7.41 3.69
C GLY A 16 -9.25 6.83 2.87
N LEU A 17 -9.15 5.50 2.69
CA LEU A 17 -8.21 4.90 1.76
C LEU A 17 -8.77 5.00 0.34
N VAL A 18 -7.97 5.54 -0.57
CA VAL A 18 -8.30 5.65 -1.98
C VAL A 18 -7.26 4.88 -2.76
N VAL A 19 -7.72 3.90 -3.54
CA VAL A 19 -6.88 3.13 -4.45
C VAL A 19 -7.24 3.54 -5.87
N ARG A 20 -6.26 4.07 -6.60
CA ARG A 20 -6.36 4.41 -8.02
C ARG A 20 -5.48 3.46 -8.83
N ARG A 21 -6.08 2.79 -9.81
CA ARG A 21 -5.38 1.94 -10.77
C ARG A 21 -5.37 2.68 -12.12
N ALA A 22 -4.18 2.94 -12.65
CA ALA A 22 -3.93 3.28 -14.05
C ALA A 22 -3.34 2.05 -14.78
N GLU A 23 -3.24 2.10 -16.11
CA GLU A 23 -2.83 0.94 -16.92
C GLU A 23 -1.47 0.35 -16.51
N THR A 24 -0.54 1.19 -16.03
CA THR A 24 0.82 0.79 -15.64
C THR A 24 1.16 1.10 -14.18
N ASP A 25 0.31 1.86 -13.49
CA ASP A 25 0.60 2.38 -12.16
C ASP A 25 -0.56 2.16 -11.20
N VAL A 26 -0.21 1.76 -9.98
CA VAL A 26 -1.12 1.73 -8.85
C VAL A 26 -0.70 2.81 -7.89
N CYS A 27 -1.68 3.61 -7.49
CA CYS A 27 -1.50 4.59 -6.45
C CYS A 27 -2.49 4.35 -5.32
N ILE A 28 -1.96 4.27 -4.11
CA ILE A 28 -2.75 4.12 -2.91
C ILE A 28 -2.47 5.32 -2.02
N HIS A 29 -3.48 6.12 -1.73
CA HIS A 29 -3.34 7.32 -0.91
C HIS A 29 -4.51 7.45 0.06
N PHE A 30 -4.33 8.26 1.10
CA PHE A 30 -5.43 8.61 2.00
C PHE A 30 -6.06 9.92 1.53
N GLY A 31 -7.33 9.87 1.13
CA GLY A 31 -8.11 11.06 0.81
C GLY A 31 -8.52 11.76 2.10
N SER A 32 -7.91 12.88 2.42
CA SER A 32 -8.54 13.85 3.33
C SER A 32 -9.76 14.42 2.59
N GLY A 33 -10.92 14.52 3.24
CA GLY A 33 -12.09 15.24 2.72
C GLY A 33 -11.86 16.73 2.45
N GLN A 34 -10.61 17.20 2.48
CA GLN A 34 -10.19 18.51 2.04
C GLN A 34 -9.68 18.43 0.60
N VAL A 35 -10.43 19.09 -0.26
CA VAL A 35 -10.15 19.39 -1.66
C VAL A 35 -8.77 20.05 -1.76
N ARG A 36 -7.74 19.30 -2.16
CA ARG A 36 -6.54 19.88 -2.77
C ARG A 36 -6.55 19.58 -4.26
N PHE A 37 -7.21 20.47 -5.00
CA PHE A 37 -6.82 20.77 -6.37
C PHE A 37 -5.34 21.21 -6.34
N MET A 38 -4.53 20.76 -7.31
CA MET A 38 -3.10 21.08 -7.50
C MET A 38 -2.09 20.20 -6.76
N LYS A 39 -1.97 18.95 -7.20
CA LYS A 39 -0.67 18.33 -7.54
C LYS A 39 -0.94 17.18 -8.49
N SER A 40 -0.43 17.26 -9.70
CA SER A 40 -0.66 16.33 -10.83
C SER A 40 0.05 14.98 -10.69
N GLY A 41 0.34 14.53 -9.47
CA GLY A 41 1.08 13.30 -9.20
C GLY A 41 0.42 12.54 -8.06
N CYS A 42 0.16 11.26 -8.27
CA CYS A 42 -0.39 10.41 -7.25
C CYS A 42 0.70 10.05 -6.24
N GLU A 43 0.73 10.76 -5.11
CA GLU A 43 1.72 10.56 -4.05
C GLU A 43 1.28 9.40 -3.15
N SER A 44 1.73 8.18 -3.48
CA SER A 44 1.36 6.95 -2.75
C SER A 44 1.85 6.94 -1.30
N ALA A 45 1.10 6.23 -0.46
CA ALA A 45 1.54 5.75 0.84
C ALA A 45 2.80 4.88 0.71
N ALA A 46 3.60 4.80 1.77
CA ALA A 46 4.78 3.94 1.77
C ALA A 46 4.38 2.47 1.99
N PHE A 47 5.10 1.56 1.32
CA PHE A 47 4.83 0.13 1.37
C PHE A 47 5.96 -0.61 2.07
N TYR A 48 5.58 -1.59 2.88
CA TYR A 48 6.51 -2.49 3.53
C TYR A 48 6.05 -3.92 3.32
N LEU A 49 6.96 -4.80 2.90
CA LEU A 49 6.74 -6.23 2.79
C LEU A 49 7.65 -6.93 3.79
N ASP A 50 7.05 -7.61 4.78
CA ASP A 50 7.75 -8.23 5.92
C ASP A 50 8.78 -7.29 6.58
N GLY A 51 8.42 -6.01 6.72
CA GLY A 51 9.27 -4.98 7.33
C GLY A 51 10.29 -4.33 6.39
N ALA A 52 10.47 -4.83 5.16
CA ALA A 52 11.34 -4.22 4.17
C ALA A 52 10.59 -3.16 3.35
N ARG A 53 11.10 -1.93 3.34
CA ARG A 53 10.50 -0.82 2.57
C ARG A 53 10.60 -1.09 1.07
N GLN A 54 9.46 -1.06 0.40
CA GLN A 54 9.37 -1.24 -1.05
C GLN A 54 9.34 0.14 -1.72
N VAL A 55 10.16 0.30 -2.74
CA VAL A 55 10.21 1.54 -3.55
C VAL A 55 9.13 1.52 -4.64
N ASP A 56 8.78 0.32 -5.10
CA ASP A 56 7.88 0.11 -6.22
C ASP A 56 6.55 -0.51 -5.76
N ALA A 57 5.44 0.19 -6.04
CA ALA A 57 4.09 -0.30 -5.77
C ALA A 57 3.68 -1.45 -6.70
N GLN A 58 4.36 -1.65 -7.84
CA GLN A 58 4.11 -2.78 -8.75
C GLN A 58 4.36 -4.13 -8.08
N VAL A 59 5.22 -4.19 -7.04
CA VAL A 59 5.43 -5.39 -6.22
C VAL A 59 4.11 -5.89 -5.63
N LEU A 60 3.18 -4.98 -5.30
CA LEU A 60 1.87 -5.31 -4.75
C LEU A 60 0.92 -5.90 -5.79
N MET A 61 1.04 -5.45 -7.04
CA MET A 61 0.21 -5.96 -8.14
C MET A 61 0.51 -7.44 -8.44
N ASN A 62 1.78 -7.82 -8.25
CA ASN A 62 2.27 -9.16 -8.56
C ASN A 62 2.29 -10.09 -7.34
N LEU A 63 1.86 -9.61 -6.17
CA LEU A 63 1.84 -10.43 -4.96
C LEU A 63 0.60 -11.35 -4.99
N PRO A 64 0.80 -12.68 -4.97
CA PRO A 64 -0.30 -13.63 -4.81
C PRO A 64 -1.01 -13.37 -3.47
N ASP A 65 -2.33 -13.49 -3.45
CA ASP A 65 -3.12 -13.29 -2.23
C ASP A 65 -3.00 -14.46 -1.24
N ASP A 66 -2.78 -15.67 -1.74
CA ASP A 66 -2.64 -16.88 -0.95
C ASP A 66 -1.42 -16.84 0.01
N ILE A 67 -0.36 -16.13 -0.36
CA ILE A 67 0.83 -15.95 0.48
C ILE A 67 0.70 -14.83 1.52
N VAL A 68 -0.33 -13.98 1.42
CA VAL A 68 -0.55 -12.88 2.36
C VAL A 68 -1.15 -13.43 3.65
N ASP A 69 -0.50 -13.16 4.77
CA ASP A 69 -1.00 -13.48 6.12
C ASP A 69 -1.95 -12.37 6.59
N ARG A 70 -1.45 -11.13 6.61
CA ARG A 70 -2.23 -9.96 7.02
C ARG A 70 -1.70 -8.68 6.41
N ILE A 71 -2.57 -7.67 6.36
CA ILE A 71 -2.25 -6.32 5.94
C ILE A 71 -2.57 -5.38 7.10
N VAL A 72 -1.60 -4.57 7.50
CA VAL A 72 -1.77 -3.53 8.50
C VAL A 72 -1.68 -2.18 7.79
N VAL A 73 -2.68 -1.35 8.03
CA VAL A 73 -2.79 -0.04 7.39
C VAL A 73 -2.68 1.03 8.47
N TYR A 74 -1.61 1.83 8.39
CA TYR A 74 -1.39 2.97 9.27
C TYR A 74 -1.83 4.25 8.57
N ARG A 75 -2.74 4.98 9.21
CA ARG A 75 -3.21 6.27 8.68
C ARG A 75 -2.09 7.32 8.75
N PRO A 76 -2.13 8.40 7.95
CA PRO A 76 -1.07 9.41 7.89
C PRO A 76 -0.55 9.91 9.24
N VAL A 77 -1.44 10.16 10.20
CA VAL A 77 -1.08 10.63 11.55
C VAL A 77 -0.29 9.57 12.32
N GLU A 78 -0.78 8.33 12.35
CA GLU A 78 -0.14 7.20 13.03
C GLU A 78 1.19 6.84 12.36
N ALA A 79 1.19 6.81 11.03
CA ALA A 79 2.35 6.48 10.23
C ALA A 79 3.45 7.54 10.34
N GLY A 80 3.10 8.82 10.41
CA GLY A 80 4.06 9.90 10.65
C GLY A 80 4.76 9.77 12.02
N ALA A 81 4.03 9.33 13.04
CA ALA A 81 4.60 9.11 14.38
C ALA A 81 5.56 7.89 14.42
N LEU A 82 5.23 6.82 13.69
CA LEU A 82 5.98 5.56 13.74
C LEU A 82 7.14 5.48 12.72
N PHE A 83 6.98 6.08 11.55
CA PHE A 83 7.91 5.96 10.42
C PHE A 83 8.52 7.31 9.99
N GLY A 84 8.23 8.38 10.72
CA GLY A 84 8.71 9.73 10.43
C GLY A 84 8.18 10.29 9.10
N THR A 85 8.95 11.17 8.48
CA THR A 85 8.56 11.88 7.25
C THR A 85 8.21 10.92 6.11
N GLY A 86 8.87 9.76 6.05
CA GLY A 86 8.63 8.71 5.05
C GLY A 86 7.28 8.02 5.17
N GLY A 87 6.58 8.14 6.31
CA GLY A 87 5.24 7.61 6.54
C GLY A 87 4.14 8.67 6.63
N SER A 88 4.45 9.96 6.46
CA SER A 88 3.50 11.07 6.62
C SER A 88 2.27 11.02 5.69
N ARG A 89 2.29 10.14 4.69
CA ARG A 89 1.19 9.91 3.72
C ARG A 89 0.43 8.61 4.00
N GLY A 90 0.74 7.95 5.12
CA GLY A 90 0.25 6.61 5.47
C GLY A 90 1.25 5.52 5.11
N VAL A 91 1.08 4.36 5.74
CA VAL A 91 1.90 3.16 5.52
C VAL A 91 1.01 1.94 5.35
N ILE A 92 1.31 1.12 4.36
CA ILE A 92 0.70 -0.18 4.15
C ILE A 92 1.78 -1.23 4.39
N MET A 93 1.57 -2.04 5.42
CA MET A 93 2.49 -3.08 5.85
C MET A 93 1.88 -4.44 5.60
N ILE A 94 2.57 -5.26 4.82
CA ILE A 94 2.09 -6.57 4.38
C ILE A 94 2.98 -7.62 5.03
N TYR A 95 2.34 -8.59 5.66
CA TYR A 95 2.98 -9.75 6.25
C TYR A 95 2.64 -10.98 5.44
N THR A 96 3.63 -11.82 5.15
CA THR A 96 3.45 -13.08 4.39
C THR A 96 3.46 -14.30 5.31
N LYS A 97 2.75 -15.36 4.93
CA LYS A 97 2.60 -16.60 5.74
C LYS A 97 3.90 -17.40 5.92
N GLY A 98 4.95 -17.09 5.16
CA GLY A 98 6.21 -17.85 5.14
C GLY A 98 7.47 -17.01 4.86
N GLY A 99 7.37 -15.68 4.93
CA GLY A 99 8.44 -14.74 4.58
C GLY A 99 8.52 -14.42 3.08
N VAL A 100 9.13 -13.28 2.74
CA VAL A 100 9.25 -12.75 1.37
C VAL A 100 9.72 -13.83 0.39
N PRO A 101 8.93 -14.13 -0.67
CA PRO A 101 9.36 -15.00 -1.76
C PRO A 101 10.74 -14.59 -2.28
N ARG A 102 11.63 -15.54 -2.57
CA ARG A 102 13.00 -15.23 -3.02
C ARG A 102 13.05 -14.30 -4.24
N SER A 103 12.01 -14.32 -5.08
CA SER A 103 11.85 -13.43 -6.25
C SER A 103 11.71 -11.95 -5.89
N LEU A 104 11.31 -11.62 -4.65
CA LEU A 104 11.07 -10.26 -4.18
C LEU A 104 12.15 -9.75 -3.20
N ARG A 105 13.18 -10.57 -2.92
CA ARG A 105 14.37 -10.17 -2.16
C ARG A 105 15.40 -9.58 -3.12
N ARG A 106 15.24 -8.33 -3.55
CA ARG A 106 16.29 -7.58 -4.25
C ARG A 106 16.71 -6.38 -3.42
#